data_AF-A0A2S7L1Y7-F1
#
_entry.id   AF-A0A2S7L1Y7-F1
#
_cell.length_a   1.000
_cell.length_b   1.000
_cell.length_c   1.000
_cell.angle_alpha   90.00
_cell.angle_beta   90.00
_cell.angle_gamma   90.00
#
_symmetry.space_group_name_H-M   'P 1'
#
loop_
_entity.id
_entity.type
_entity.pdbx_description
1 polymer ?
#
loop_
_entity_poly.entity_id
_entity_poly.type
_entity_poly.pdbx_seq_one_letter_code
_entity_poly.pdbx_strand_id
1 'polypeptide(L)'
;MISRLDWEVGEIVKKLEAQGLAENTIIMFSSDNGPHKEGGRNPEYFKSSGPFRGIKRDLYEGGIRMPFIVKWPGVVKEVTKLQI
;
A
#
# COMPACT_ATOMS: atom_id res chain seq x y z
N MET A 1 -10.20 -7.14 -7.12
CA MET A 1 -8.77 -6.90 -7.40
C MET A 1 -7.98 -6.69 -6.12
N ILE A 2 -8.34 -5.72 -5.26
CA ILE A 2 -7.61 -5.44 -4.02
C ILE A 2 -7.47 -6.67 -3.11
N SER A 3 -8.55 -7.42 -2.85
CA SER A 3 -8.46 -8.64 -2.03
C SER A 3 -7.56 -9.73 -2.61
N ARG A 4 -7.39 -9.75 -3.95
CA ARG A 4 -6.48 -10.70 -4.61
C ARG A 4 -5.03 -10.25 -4.48
N LEU A 5 -4.77 -8.95 -4.66
CA LEU A 5 -3.45 -8.36 -4.42
C LEU A 5 -2.99 -8.60 -2.98
N ASP A 6 -3.85 -8.35 -2.00
CA ASP A 6 -3.58 -8.60 -0.58
C ASP A 6 -3.21 -10.08 -0.32
N TRP A 7 -4.00 -11.00 -0.87
CA TRP A 7 -3.70 -12.43 -0.79
C TRP A 7 -2.35 -12.80 -1.44
N GLU A 8 -2.05 -12.27 -2.63
CA GLU A 8 -0.79 -12.53 -3.34
C GLU A 8 0.43 -11.96 -2.61
N VAL A 9 0.31 -10.77 -2.01
CA VAL A 9 1.34 -10.23 -1.11
C VAL A 9 1.56 -11.15 0.08
N GLY A 10 0.48 -11.67 0.68
CA GLY A 10 0.55 -12.66 1.75
C GLY A 10 1.30 -13.94 1.34
N GLU A 11 1.10 -14.43 0.11
CA GLU A 11 1.83 -15.60 -0.39
C GLU A 11 3.34 -15.33 -0.54
N ILE A 12 3.74 -14.14 -0.99
CA ILE A 12 5.15 -13.74 -1.05
C ILE A 12 5.76 -13.74 0.36
N VAL A 13 5.06 -13.14 1.34
CA VAL A 13 5.53 -13.09 2.73
C VAL A 13 5.69 -14.50 3.31
N LYS A 14 4.69 -15.36 3.16
CA LYS A 14 4.76 -16.76 3.61
C LYS A 14 5.92 -17.51 2.95
N LYS A 15 6.22 -17.24 1.68
CA LYS A 15 7.33 -17.88 0.97
C LYS A 15 8.68 -17.47 1.55
N LEU A 16 8.86 -16.17 1.87
CA LEU A 16 10.07 -15.68 2.54
C LEU A 16 10.25 -16.31 3.92
N GLU A 17 9.18 -16.46 4.70
CA GLU A 17 9.19 -17.13 6.00
C GLU A 17 9.55 -18.61 5.87
N ALA A 18 8.91 -19.34 4.96
CA ALA A 18 9.19 -20.75 4.72
C ALA A 18 10.63 -21.02 4.22
N GLN A 19 11.29 -20.02 3.62
CA GLN A 19 12.68 -20.10 3.19
C GLN A 19 13.68 -19.60 4.24
N GLY A 20 13.23 -19.13 5.40
CA GLY A 20 14.09 -18.54 6.44
C GLY A 20 14.72 -17.20 6.03
N LEU A 21 14.16 -16.51 5.04
CA LEU A 21 14.71 -15.26 4.49
C LEU A 21 14.05 -14.00 5.08
N ALA A 22 12.95 -14.16 5.82
CA ALA A 22 12.13 -13.05 6.30
C ALA A 22 12.91 -12.04 7.16
N GLU A 23 13.80 -12.51 8.04
CA GLU A 23 14.56 -11.64 8.95
C GLU A 23 15.64 -10.79 8.24
N ASN A 24 16.08 -11.20 7.04
CA ASN A 24 17.08 -10.49 6.24
C ASN A 24 16.49 -9.89 4.95
N THR A 25 15.17 -9.69 4.91
CA THR A 25 14.47 -9.09 3.77
C THR A 25 13.69 -7.87 4.22
N ILE A 26 13.92 -6.73 3.57
CA ILE A 26 13.12 -5.53 3.75
C ILE A 26 11.93 -5.61 2.80
N ILE A 27 10.71 -5.48 3.34
CA ILE A 27 9.48 -5.41 2.54
C ILE A 27 8.97 -3.98 2.59
N MET A 28 8.79 -3.37 1.42
CA MET A 28 8.22 -2.04 1.24
C MET A 28 7.00 -2.16 0.33
N PHE A 29 5.85 -1.70 0.79
CA PHE A 29 4.60 -1.72 0.02
C PHE A 29 4.10 -0.29 -0.19
N SER A 30 3.78 0.05 -1.44
CA SER A 30 3.25 1.35 -1.84
C SER A 30 2.38 1.24 -3.09
N SER A 31 1.79 2.36 -3.49
CA SER A 31 1.24 2.57 -4.83
C SER A 31 2.02 3.68 -5.55
N ASP A 32 1.80 3.81 -6.86
CA ASP A 32 2.46 4.78 -7.74
C ASP A 32 1.66 6.08 -7.93
N ASN A 33 0.34 6.05 -7.73
CA ASN A 33 -0.56 7.22 -7.78
C ASN A 33 -1.90 6.92 -7.10
N GLY A 34 -2.70 7.98 -6.92
CA GLY A 34 -4.02 7.91 -6.31
C GLY A 34 -5.00 7.04 -7.09
N PRO A 35 -6.22 6.84 -6.56
CA PRO A 35 -7.23 6.07 -7.27
C PRO A 35 -7.58 6.74 -8.60
N HIS A 36 -8.22 6.00 -9.50
CA HIS A 36 -8.34 6.41 -10.89
C HIS A 36 -9.77 6.17 -11.38
N LYS A 37 -10.20 6.89 -12.43
CA LYS A 37 -11.58 6.82 -13.00
C LYS A 37 -11.64 6.23 -14.41
N GLU A 38 -10.48 6.01 -15.01
CA GLU A 38 -10.30 5.44 -16.34
C GLU A 38 -10.96 4.06 -16.44
N GLY A 39 -11.49 3.73 -17.62
CA GLY A 39 -12.18 2.46 -17.84
C GLY A 39 -13.51 2.32 -17.08
N GLY A 40 -14.16 3.43 -16.73
CA GLY A 40 -15.48 3.42 -16.08
C GLY A 40 -15.45 3.12 -14.59
N ARG A 41 -14.30 3.31 -13.93
CA ARG A 41 -14.15 3.11 -12.48
C ARG A 41 -14.71 4.30 -11.70
N ASN A 42 -15.36 4.02 -10.57
CA ASN A 42 -15.88 5.03 -9.66
C ASN A 42 -15.09 5.02 -8.34
N PRO A 43 -14.12 5.93 -8.14
CA PRO A 43 -13.33 6.00 -6.91
C PRO A 43 -14.17 6.42 -5.69
N GLU A 44 -15.32 7.07 -5.88
CA GLU A 44 -16.20 7.50 -4.78
C GLU A 44 -16.94 6.33 -4.12
N TYR A 45 -17.22 5.26 -4.87
CA TYR A 45 -17.98 4.11 -4.36
C TYR A 45 -17.32 3.49 -3.11
N PHE A 46 -15.98 3.43 -3.10
CA PHE A 46 -15.20 2.95 -1.95
C PHE A 46 -14.53 4.09 -1.17
N LYS A 47 -14.82 5.37 -1.49
CA LYS A 47 -14.10 6.53 -0.93
C LYS A 47 -12.58 6.34 -1.03
N SER A 48 -12.09 5.97 -2.22
CA SER A 48 -10.73 5.44 -2.39
C SER A 48 -9.61 6.43 -2.07
N SER A 49 -9.88 7.75 -2.12
CA SER A 49 -8.92 8.78 -1.66
C SER A 49 -9.03 9.06 -0.14
N GLY A 50 -9.91 8.37 0.59
CA GLY A 50 -10.16 8.61 2.00
C GLY A 50 -10.66 10.05 2.25
N PRO A 51 -10.08 10.79 3.22
CA PRO A 51 -10.44 12.18 3.48
C PRO A 51 -9.78 13.17 2.49
N PHE A 52 -8.94 12.69 1.58
CA PHE A 52 -8.09 13.54 0.76
C PHE A 52 -8.76 13.94 -0.55
N ARG A 53 -8.54 15.19 -0.96
CA ARG A 53 -9.06 15.73 -2.22
C ARG A 53 -8.27 15.18 -3.41
N GLY A 54 -8.97 14.87 -4.50
CA GLY A 54 -8.36 14.56 -5.80
C GLY A 54 -8.08 13.07 -6.01
N ILE A 55 -7.72 12.74 -7.25
CA ILE A 55 -7.43 11.40 -7.73
C ILE A 55 -6.19 11.41 -8.64
N LYS A 56 -5.83 10.29 -9.27
CA LYS A 56 -4.77 10.21 -10.27
C LYS A 56 -4.79 11.41 -11.23
N ARG A 57 -3.62 12.04 -11.43
CA ARG A 57 -3.35 13.27 -12.21
C ARG A 57 -3.67 14.60 -11.52
N ASP A 58 -4.30 14.58 -10.35
CA ASP A 58 -4.39 15.78 -9.53
C ASP A 58 -3.12 15.96 -8.68
N LEU A 59 -2.74 17.21 -8.43
CA LEU A 59 -1.68 17.56 -7.48
C LEU A 59 -2.19 17.73 -6.03
N TYR A 60 -3.44 17.34 -5.78
CA TYR A 60 -4.01 17.30 -4.43
C TYR A 60 -3.65 15.99 -3.73
N GLU A 61 -3.72 15.96 -2.40
CA GLU A 61 -3.32 14.82 -1.56
C GLU A 61 -3.87 13.47 -2.04
N GLY A 62 -5.11 13.39 -2.50
CA GLY A 62 -5.71 12.14 -2.98
C GLY A 62 -5.11 11.62 -4.30
N GLY A 63 -4.41 12.47 -5.06
CA GLY A 63 -3.67 12.08 -6.26
C GLY A 63 -2.23 11.62 -6.00
N ILE A 64 -1.60 12.08 -4.91
CA ILE A 64 -0.14 11.94 -4.69
C ILE A 64 0.25 11.31 -3.33
N ARG A 65 -0.62 11.30 -2.32
CA ARG A 65 -0.35 10.70 -0.99
C ARG A 65 -0.69 9.21 -0.98
N MET A 66 0.33 8.37 -0.97
CA MET A 66 0.17 6.91 -1.10
C MET A 66 0.24 6.18 0.25
N PRO A 67 -0.47 5.05 0.41
CA PRO A 67 -0.21 4.15 1.53
C PRO A 67 1.24 3.67 1.44
N PHE A 68 1.96 3.68 2.56
CA PHE A 68 3.34 3.22 2.60
C PHE A 68 3.55 2.38 3.86
N ILE A 69 3.95 1.12 3.67
CA ILE A 69 4.20 0.17 4.75
C ILE A 69 5.62 -0.37 4.59
N VAL A 70 6.36 -0.43 5.70
CA VAL A 70 7.71 -1.03 5.74
C VAL A 70 7.75 -2.09 6.84
N LYS A 71 8.19 -3.30 6.49
CA LYS A 71 8.59 -4.35 7.43
C LYS A 71 10.09 -4.55 7.29
N TRP A 72 10.83 -4.18 8.34
CA TRP A 72 12.27 -4.40 8.45
C TRP A 72 12.58 -4.89 9.87
N PRO A 73 12.66 -6.21 10.07
CA PRO A 73 12.94 -6.79 11.37
C PRO A 73 14.24 -6.26 11.98
N GLY A 74 14.22 -5.97 13.28
CA GLY A 74 15.37 -5.42 14.02
C GLY A 74 15.63 -3.92 13.81
N VAL A 75 15.02 -3.28 12.81
CA VAL A 75 15.21 -1.83 12.52
C VAL A 75 13.93 -1.03 12.76
N VAL A 76 12.81 -1.48 12.21
CA VAL A 76 11.50 -0.83 12.41
C VAL A 76 10.78 -1.47 13.58
N LYS A 77 10.40 -0.68 14.59
CA LYS A 77 9.63 -1.15 15.76
C LYS A 77 8.22 -1.58 15.34
N GLU A 78 7.69 -2.62 15.99
CA GLU A 78 6.32 -3.10 15.73
C GLU A 78 5.28 -1.98 15.96
N VAL A 79 4.53 -1.68 14.89
CA VAL A 79 3.45 -0.68 14.79
C VAL A 79 3.88 0.74 15.17
N THR A 80 4.73 1.33 14.33
CA THR A 80 4.91 2.78 14.28
C THR A 80 3.92 3.36 13.26
N LYS A 81 2.92 4.12 13.71
CA LYS A 81 2.21 5.04 12.82
C LYS A 81 3.11 6.26 12.62
N LEU A 82 3.62 6.45 11.41
CA LEU A 82 4.21 7.73 11.02
C LEU A 82 3.13 8.80 11.15
N GLN A 83 3.26 9.65 12.15
CA GLN A 83 2.46 10.87 12.28
C GLN A 83 3.03 11.86 11.26
N ILE A 84 2.40 11.93 10.09
CA ILE A 84 2.63 12.97 9.07
C ILE A 84 1.29 13.56 8.66
#